data_AF-A0A120G906-F1
#
_entry.id   AF-A0A120G906-F1
#
_cell.length_a   1.000
_cell.length_b   1.000
_cell.length_c   1.000
_cell.angle_alpha   90.00
_cell.angle_beta   90.00
_cell.angle_gamma   90.00
#
_symmetry.space_group_name_H-M   'P 1'
#
loop_
_entity.id
_entity.type
_entity.pdbx_description
1 polymer ?
#
loop_
_entity_poly.entity_id
_entity_poly.type
_entity_poly.pdbx_seq_one_letter_code
_entity_poly.pdbx_strand_id
1 'polypeptide(L)'
;MTQSLEGPIDDIRISHWNGVLDGLDSPTKARVSAQIKASIKDWLRTEGQHQTRFDDALEVVTPLDDGGPARGASVWARRDIPQFEVLGPYAGKYHADEASLFEEQRKQGSRAVMTYLFGTRSGTRTVSGLHTGNTLSLINTSQLGEGPAWMSNNVVSIAVGKNLTFYVALKDIKRGEELLLDYGPFYKPVPDIAIKPDPDR
;
A
#
# COMPACT_ATOMS: atom_id res chain seq x y z
N MET A 1 -16.62 7.49 1.12
CA MET A 1 -15.83 8.63 0.53
C MET A 1 -15.32 8.25 -0.86
N THR A 2 -14.98 6.98 -1.08
CA THR A 2 -14.42 6.51 -2.35
C THR A 2 -15.31 6.80 -3.56
N GLN A 3 -16.63 6.58 -3.47
CA GLN A 3 -17.56 6.81 -4.61
C GLN A 3 -17.55 8.27 -5.11
N SER A 4 -17.44 9.26 -4.23
CA SER A 4 -17.41 10.68 -4.66
C SER A 4 -16.11 11.06 -5.36
N LEU A 5 -15.00 10.37 -5.05
CA LEU A 5 -13.68 10.66 -5.62
C LEU A 5 -13.38 9.84 -6.89
N GLU A 6 -13.88 8.61 -6.95
CA GLU A 6 -13.63 7.67 -8.04
C GLU A 6 -14.78 7.57 -9.05
N GLY A 7 -16.02 7.78 -8.60
CA GLY A 7 -17.24 7.49 -9.36
C GLY A 7 -17.85 6.13 -9.00
N PRO A 8 -18.76 5.60 -9.84
CA PRO A 8 -19.44 4.32 -9.60
C PRO A 8 -18.45 3.16 -9.48
N ILE A 9 -18.62 2.31 -8.47
CA ILE A 9 -17.71 1.18 -8.18
C ILE A 9 -17.54 0.25 -9.39
N ASP A 10 -18.61 0.05 -10.16
CA ASP A 10 -18.58 -0.87 -11.30
C ASP A 10 -17.73 -0.37 -12.47
N ASP A 11 -17.52 0.95 -12.55
CA ASP A 11 -16.71 1.61 -13.57
C ASP A 11 -15.24 1.75 -13.18
N ILE A 12 -14.90 1.51 -11.90
CA ILE A 12 -13.53 1.59 -11.41
C ILE A 12 -12.70 0.45 -12.03
N ARG A 13 -11.56 0.83 -12.61
CA ARG A 13 -10.62 -0.08 -13.30
C ARG A 13 -9.27 -0.06 -12.63
N ILE A 14 -8.54 -1.17 -12.74
CA ILE A 14 -7.12 -1.22 -12.40
C ILE A 14 -6.36 -0.41 -13.45
N SER A 15 -5.75 0.69 -13.03
CA SER A 15 -5.04 1.64 -13.89
C SER A 15 -3.56 1.29 -14.02
N HIS A 16 -3.00 0.51 -13.09
CA HIS A 16 -1.65 -0.03 -13.19
C HIS A 16 -1.52 -1.36 -12.44
N TRP A 17 -1.04 -2.39 -13.13
CA TRP A 17 -0.92 -3.76 -12.59
C TRP A 17 0.41 -4.03 -11.86
N ASN A 18 1.41 -3.16 -12.01
CA ASN A 18 2.72 -3.27 -11.38
C ASN A 18 3.35 -4.68 -11.48
N GLY A 19 3.29 -5.28 -12.68
CA GLY A 19 3.88 -6.58 -12.97
C GLY A 19 3.18 -7.82 -12.39
N VAL A 20 2.06 -7.68 -11.65
CA VAL A 20 1.38 -8.84 -11.02
C VAL A 20 0.89 -9.90 -12.01
N LEU A 21 0.73 -9.54 -13.29
CA LEU A 21 0.28 -10.45 -14.36
C LEU A 21 1.42 -10.89 -15.29
N ASP A 22 2.66 -10.52 -14.99
CA ASP A 22 3.79 -10.78 -15.87
C ASP A 22 4.15 -12.27 -15.86
N GLY A 23 4.59 -12.78 -17.02
CA GLY A 23 4.93 -14.19 -17.21
C GLY A 23 3.74 -15.15 -17.31
N LEU A 24 2.50 -14.70 -17.08
CA LEU A 24 1.31 -15.53 -17.20
C LEU A 24 0.88 -15.71 -18.67
N ASP A 25 0.43 -16.91 -19.02
CA ASP A 25 -0.24 -17.16 -20.30
C ASP A 25 -1.59 -16.41 -20.40
N SER A 26 -2.10 -16.23 -21.62
CA SER A 26 -3.32 -15.45 -21.86
C SER A 26 -4.57 -15.97 -21.12
N PRO A 27 -4.90 -17.28 -21.12
CA PRO A 27 -5.98 -17.84 -20.30
C PRO A 27 -5.83 -17.54 -18.80
N THR A 28 -4.64 -17.80 -18.24
CA THR A 28 -4.34 -17.60 -16.82
C THR A 28 -4.43 -16.12 -16.46
N LYS A 29 -3.85 -15.24 -17.28
CA LYS A 29 -3.91 -13.79 -17.11
C LYS A 29 -5.35 -13.29 -17.10
N ALA A 30 -6.22 -13.77 -18.00
CA ALA A 30 -7.63 -13.38 -18.03
C ALA A 30 -8.36 -13.79 -16.74
N ARG A 31 -8.15 -15.02 -16.28
CA ARG A 31 -8.73 -15.56 -15.05
C ARG A 31 -8.28 -14.77 -13.81
N VAL A 32 -6.96 -14.60 -13.64
CA VAL A 32 -6.37 -13.88 -12.50
C VAL A 32 -6.81 -12.42 -12.50
N SER A 33 -6.79 -11.76 -13.67
CA SER A 33 -7.29 -10.39 -13.79
C SER A 33 -8.76 -10.28 -13.35
N ALA A 34 -9.61 -11.22 -13.76
CA ALA A 34 -11.03 -11.22 -13.38
C ALA A 34 -11.22 -11.41 -11.87
N GLN A 35 -10.48 -12.33 -11.26
CA GLN A 35 -10.47 -12.58 -9.82
C GLN A 35 -10.07 -11.33 -9.03
N ILE A 36 -8.94 -10.70 -9.38
CA ILE A 36 -8.45 -9.49 -8.71
C ILE A 36 -9.46 -8.36 -8.84
N LYS A 37 -10.03 -8.14 -10.04
CA LYS A 37 -11.06 -7.12 -10.26
C LYS A 37 -12.31 -7.36 -9.41
N ALA A 38 -12.77 -8.60 -9.33
CA ALA A 38 -13.95 -8.95 -8.52
C ALA A 38 -13.68 -8.69 -7.03
N SER A 39 -12.51 -9.09 -6.53
CA SER A 39 -12.12 -8.88 -5.13
C SER A 39 -11.97 -7.39 -4.78
N ILE A 40 -11.37 -6.58 -5.66
CA ILE A 40 -11.31 -5.12 -5.48
C ILE A 40 -12.71 -4.52 -5.36
N LYS A 41 -13.63 -4.90 -6.26
CA LYS A 41 -15.01 -4.39 -6.19
C LYS A 41 -15.71 -4.80 -4.90
N ASP A 42 -15.46 -6.00 -4.41
CA ASP A 42 -15.97 -6.46 -3.12
C ASP A 42 -15.43 -5.61 -1.96
N TRP A 43 -14.11 -5.38 -1.89
CA TRP A 43 -13.49 -4.48 -0.92
C TRP A 43 -14.11 -3.07 -0.94
N LEU A 44 -14.38 -2.53 -2.14
CA LEU A 44 -14.99 -1.21 -2.31
C LEU A 44 -16.45 -1.16 -1.87
N ARG A 45 -17.21 -2.24 -2.07
CA ARG A 45 -18.62 -2.31 -1.63
C ARG A 45 -18.75 -2.45 -0.12
N THR A 46 -17.75 -3.01 0.55
CA THR A 46 -17.70 -3.14 2.01
C THR A 46 -16.81 -2.09 2.68
N GLU A 47 -16.66 -0.90 2.06
CA GLU A 47 -15.90 0.24 2.62
C GLU A 47 -16.35 0.51 4.08
N GLY A 48 -15.38 0.60 5.00
CA GLY A 48 -15.64 0.81 6.43
C GLY A 48 -15.81 -0.47 7.27
N GLN A 49 -15.84 -1.65 6.65
CA GLN A 49 -15.99 -2.95 7.33
C GLN A 49 -14.79 -3.87 7.05
N HIS A 50 -13.59 -3.29 6.99
CA HIS A 50 -12.37 -3.98 6.56
C HIS A 50 -11.60 -4.64 7.71
N GLN A 51 -11.79 -4.18 8.95
CA GLN A 51 -10.95 -4.58 10.08
C GLN A 51 -10.95 -6.08 10.32
N THR A 52 -12.12 -6.73 10.33
CA THR A 52 -12.22 -8.18 10.56
C THR A 52 -11.47 -9.00 9.51
N ARG A 53 -11.47 -8.56 8.25
CA ARG A 53 -10.70 -9.23 7.19
C ARG A 53 -9.19 -9.14 7.43
N PHE A 54 -8.73 -8.00 7.95
CA PHE A 54 -7.33 -7.86 8.36
C PHE A 54 -7.02 -8.72 9.57
N ASP A 55 -7.88 -8.73 10.59
CA ASP A 55 -7.67 -9.51 11.82
C ASP A 55 -7.68 -11.04 11.56
N ASP A 56 -8.43 -11.50 10.56
CA ASP A 56 -8.48 -12.90 10.15
C ASP A 56 -7.23 -13.33 9.36
N ALA A 57 -6.64 -12.41 8.59
CA ALA A 57 -5.56 -12.72 7.65
C ALA A 57 -4.16 -12.31 8.13
N LEU A 58 -4.08 -11.27 8.97
CA LEU A 58 -2.86 -10.52 9.24
C LEU A 58 -2.67 -10.29 10.74
N GLU A 59 -1.42 -10.23 11.17
CA GLU A 59 -1.03 -9.78 12.49
C GLU A 59 0.11 -8.78 12.43
N VAL A 60 0.14 -7.90 13.42
CA VAL A 60 1.20 -6.90 13.55
C VAL A 60 2.14 -7.34 14.65
N VAL A 61 3.41 -7.50 14.30
CA VAL A 61 4.47 -7.93 15.21
C VAL A 61 5.68 -7.01 14.99
N THR A 62 6.31 -6.57 16.07
CA THR A 62 7.64 -5.96 15.99
C THR A 62 8.67 -7.07 16.05
N PRO A 63 9.40 -7.36 14.96
CA PRO A 63 10.42 -8.39 14.98
C PRO A 63 11.58 -7.96 15.86
N LEU A 64 11.97 -8.83 16.79
CA LEU A 64 13.14 -8.65 17.65
C LEU A 64 14.05 -9.85 17.45
N ASP A 65 15.34 -9.60 17.22
CA ASP A 65 16.38 -10.63 17.12
C ASP A 65 16.13 -11.73 16.07
N ASP A 66 15.41 -11.41 14.99
CA ASP A 66 15.08 -12.36 13.92
C ASP A 66 16.16 -12.48 12.82
N GLY A 67 17.30 -11.83 13.03
CA GLY A 67 18.41 -11.76 12.08
C GLY A 67 18.19 -10.79 10.92
N GLY A 68 17.04 -10.13 10.84
CA GLY A 68 16.74 -9.11 9.84
C GLY A 68 17.26 -7.72 10.23
N PRO A 69 17.16 -6.72 9.32
CA PRO A 69 17.47 -5.34 9.66
C PRO A 69 16.49 -4.80 10.70
N ALA A 70 16.96 -3.83 11.49
CA ALA A 70 16.11 -3.09 12.41
C ALA A 70 14.95 -2.43 11.65
N ARG A 71 13.72 -2.82 12.01
CA ARG A 71 12.48 -2.28 11.44
C ARG A 71 11.42 -2.19 12.53
N GLY A 72 10.43 -1.33 12.30
CA GLY A 72 9.34 -1.09 13.24
C GLY A 72 8.34 -2.25 13.28
N ALA A 73 7.10 -1.92 13.59
CA ALA A 73 6.00 -2.86 13.44
C ALA A 73 5.96 -3.40 11.99
N SER A 74 5.82 -4.71 11.86
CA SER A 74 5.72 -5.45 10.60
C SER A 74 4.40 -6.21 10.55
N VAL A 75 3.97 -6.53 9.33
CA VAL A 75 2.76 -7.33 9.11
C VAL A 75 3.16 -8.76 8.75
N TRP A 76 2.52 -9.72 9.40
CA TRP A 76 2.76 -11.15 9.25
C TRP A 76 1.45 -11.87 8.92
N ALA A 77 1.55 -12.99 8.20
CA ALA A 77 0.38 -13.75 7.80
C ALA A 77 -0.15 -14.63 8.96
N ARG A 78 -1.42 -14.45 9.37
CA ARG A 78 -2.08 -15.31 10.37
C ARG A 78 -2.55 -16.65 9.80
N ARG A 79 -2.73 -16.71 8.49
CA ARG A 79 -3.10 -17.91 7.73
C ARG A 79 -2.29 -17.97 6.44
N ASP A 80 -2.37 -19.09 5.75
CA ASP A 80 -1.90 -19.16 4.37
C ASP A 80 -2.70 -18.17 3.49
N ILE A 81 -1.98 -17.40 2.69
CA ILE A 81 -2.52 -16.44 1.72
C ILE A 81 -2.09 -16.90 0.33
N PRO A 82 -3.01 -17.35 -0.53
CA PRO A 82 -2.69 -17.79 -1.87
C PRO A 82 -2.22 -16.63 -2.76
N GLN A 83 -1.39 -16.97 -3.74
CA GLN A 83 -0.99 -16.07 -4.81
C GLN A 83 -2.22 -15.40 -5.46
N PHE A 84 -2.09 -14.10 -5.75
CA PHE A 84 -3.13 -13.24 -6.31
C PHE A 84 -4.33 -12.91 -5.40
N GLU A 85 -4.27 -13.27 -4.11
CA GLU A 85 -5.24 -12.74 -3.15
C GLU A 85 -5.05 -11.22 -3.00
N VAL A 86 -6.16 -10.47 -3.06
CA VAL A 86 -6.16 -9.03 -2.80
C VAL A 86 -6.28 -8.82 -1.30
N LEU A 87 -5.19 -8.34 -0.69
CA LEU A 87 -5.09 -8.09 0.75
C LEU A 87 -5.96 -6.94 1.21
N GLY A 88 -6.21 -5.96 0.32
CA GLY A 88 -7.10 -4.83 0.58
C GLY A 88 -6.53 -3.49 0.09
N PRO A 89 -7.29 -2.41 0.28
CA PRO A 89 -6.85 -1.06 -0.07
C PRO A 89 -5.88 -0.53 0.99
N TYR A 90 -4.80 0.11 0.55
CA TYR A 90 -4.04 1.02 1.42
C TYR A 90 -4.95 2.19 1.79
N ALA A 91 -5.17 2.42 3.09
CA ALA A 91 -6.05 3.49 3.58
C ALA A 91 -5.27 4.46 4.46
N GLY A 92 -5.77 5.68 4.56
CA GLY A 92 -5.19 6.76 5.34
C GLY A 92 -5.89 8.08 5.03
N LYS A 93 -5.30 9.19 5.49
CA LYS A 93 -5.77 10.52 5.19
C LYS A 93 -5.52 10.87 3.72
N TYR A 94 -6.58 11.24 3.03
CA TYR A 94 -6.50 11.68 1.64
C TYR A 94 -6.12 13.17 1.56
N HIS A 95 -5.17 13.47 0.67
CA HIS A 95 -4.72 14.82 0.35
C HIS A 95 -5.04 15.12 -1.11
N ALA A 96 -5.88 16.12 -1.32
CA ALA A 96 -6.36 16.50 -2.66
C ALA A 96 -5.30 17.25 -3.48
N ASP A 97 -4.33 17.84 -2.79
CA ASP A 97 -3.29 18.71 -3.32
C ASP A 97 -2.09 18.82 -2.35
N GLU A 98 -1.03 19.48 -2.80
CA GLU A 98 0.19 19.71 -2.03
C GLU A 98 -0.05 20.58 -0.78
N ALA A 99 -0.98 21.52 -0.82
CA ALA A 99 -1.28 22.39 0.31
C ALA A 99 -1.83 21.58 1.50
N SER A 100 -2.79 20.69 1.24
CA SER A 100 -3.34 19.80 2.27
C SER A 100 -2.30 18.83 2.84
N LEU A 101 -1.34 18.37 2.02
CA LEU A 101 -0.22 17.54 2.47
C LEU A 101 0.75 18.34 3.34
N PHE A 102 1.11 19.55 2.90
CA PHE A 102 2.01 20.44 3.61
C PHE A 102 1.48 20.80 5.01
N GLU A 103 0.17 21.01 5.16
CA GLU A 103 -0.44 21.23 6.47
C GLU A 103 -0.20 20.07 7.45
N GLU A 104 -0.26 18.83 6.98
CA GLU A 104 0.03 17.67 7.83
C GLU A 104 1.52 17.58 8.14
N GLN A 105 2.39 17.79 7.15
CA GLN A 105 3.83 17.80 7.35
C GLN A 105 4.27 18.87 8.36
N ARG A 106 3.63 20.04 8.36
CA ARG A 106 3.88 21.10 9.34
C ARG A 106 3.47 20.69 10.76
N LYS A 107 2.36 19.95 10.90
CA LYS A 107 1.82 19.52 12.19
C LYS A 107 2.56 18.31 12.77
N GLN A 108 2.92 17.35 11.92
CA GLN A 108 3.40 16.02 12.34
C GLN A 108 4.88 15.78 12.00
N GLY A 109 5.51 16.70 11.26
CA GLY A 109 6.87 16.56 10.75
C GLY A 109 6.91 15.83 9.40
N SER A 110 7.63 16.42 8.44
CA SER A 110 7.69 15.92 7.06
C SER A 110 8.19 14.48 6.98
N ARG A 111 9.25 14.12 7.72
CA ARG A 111 9.79 12.75 7.72
C ARG A 111 8.73 11.71 8.15
N ALA A 112 7.94 12.02 9.18
CA ALA A 112 6.92 11.09 9.66
C ALA A 112 5.83 10.87 8.61
N VAL A 113 5.34 11.95 7.99
CA VAL A 113 4.33 11.87 6.93
C VAL A 113 4.85 11.12 5.71
N MET A 114 6.05 11.48 5.23
CA MET A 114 6.65 10.87 4.04
C MET A 114 6.94 9.38 4.21
N THR A 115 7.13 8.91 5.45
CA THR A 115 7.34 7.48 5.75
C THR A 115 6.12 6.63 5.36
N TYR A 116 4.92 7.20 5.48
CA TYR A 116 3.64 6.53 5.20
C TYR A 116 2.89 7.18 4.03
N LEU A 117 3.58 7.88 3.12
CA LEU A 117 2.93 8.58 2.03
C LEU A 117 2.90 7.72 0.77
N PHE A 118 1.69 7.49 0.24
CA PHE A 118 1.49 6.83 -1.04
C PHE A 118 1.05 7.85 -2.10
N GLY A 119 1.76 7.88 -3.22
CA GLY A 119 1.40 8.66 -4.40
C GLY A 119 0.27 7.99 -5.18
N THR A 120 -0.64 8.79 -5.75
CA THR A 120 -1.73 8.25 -6.58
C THR A 120 -1.46 8.42 -8.07
N ARG A 121 -2.31 7.82 -8.92
CA ARG A 121 -2.21 7.95 -10.38
C ARG A 121 -2.61 9.33 -10.91
N SER A 122 -3.19 10.19 -10.07
CA SER A 122 -3.44 11.58 -10.45
C SER A 122 -2.18 12.44 -10.47
N GLY A 123 -1.08 11.97 -9.87
CA GLY A 123 0.20 12.70 -9.76
C GLY A 123 0.24 13.75 -8.65
N THR A 124 -0.86 14.45 -8.38
CA THR A 124 -0.93 15.53 -7.37
C THR A 124 -1.60 15.15 -6.06
N ARG A 125 -2.30 14.01 -6.02
CA ARG A 125 -3.02 13.54 -4.83
C ARG A 125 -2.25 12.43 -4.15
N THR A 126 -2.33 12.40 -2.83
CA THR A 126 -1.61 11.42 -2.01
C THR A 126 -2.51 10.89 -0.90
N VAL A 127 -2.12 9.74 -0.35
CA VAL A 127 -2.75 9.15 0.84
C VAL A 127 -1.65 8.95 1.90
N SER A 128 -1.84 9.54 3.08
CA SER A 128 -0.93 9.43 4.21
C SER A 128 -1.50 8.44 5.23
N GLY A 129 -0.81 7.33 5.45
CA GLY A 129 -1.17 6.37 6.51
C GLY A 129 -0.78 6.81 7.92
N LEU A 130 -0.12 7.98 8.08
CA LEU A 130 0.32 8.43 9.39
C LEU A 130 -0.88 8.62 10.33
N HIS A 131 -0.89 7.90 11.45
CA HIS A 131 -1.94 7.88 12.49
C HIS A 131 -3.36 7.47 12.05
N THR A 132 -3.62 7.36 10.75
CA THR A 132 -4.95 7.08 10.17
C THR A 132 -4.94 5.87 9.25
N GLY A 133 -3.78 5.25 9.06
CA GLY A 133 -3.61 4.08 8.23
C GLY A 133 -4.26 2.83 8.80
N ASN A 134 -4.62 1.91 7.91
CA ASN A 134 -5.02 0.56 8.29
C ASN A 134 -3.80 -0.36 8.45
N THR A 135 -4.01 -1.64 8.79
CA THR A 135 -2.95 -2.64 8.98
C THR A 135 -1.95 -2.67 7.82
N LEU A 136 -2.39 -2.47 6.58
CA LEU A 136 -1.52 -2.51 5.39
C LEU A 136 -0.49 -1.38 5.37
N SER A 137 -0.70 -0.29 6.10
CA SER A 137 0.27 0.80 6.22
C SER A 137 1.55 0.42 6.96
N LEU A 138 1.57 -0.74 7.61
CA LEU A 138 2.70 -1.26 8.36
C LEU A 138 3.49 -2.34 7.60
N ILE A 139 3.12 -2.66 6.35
CA ILE A 139 3.89 -3.62 5.56
C ILE A 139 5.25 -2.98 5.24
N ASN A 140 6.33 -3.69 5.58
CA ASN A 140 7.69 -3.21 5.39
C ASN A 140 8.25 -3.52 4.01
N THR A 141 9.35 -2.87 3.64
CA THR A 141 10.12 -3.24 2.46
C THR A 141 11.18 -4.28 2.78
N SER A 142 11.41 -5.20 1.84
CA SER A 142 12.58 -6.08 1.90
C SER A 142 13.90 -5.36 1.58
N GLN A 143 13.83 -4.19 0.94
CA GLN A 143 14.99 -3.43 0.50
C GLN A 143 14.71 -1.93 0.62
N LEU A 144 15.54 -1.21 1.37
CA LEU A 144 15.42 0.23 1.52
C LEU A 144 16.44 0.95 0.61
N GLY A 145 15.94 1.68 -0.39
CA GLY A 145 16.78 2.38 -1.36
C GLY A 145 17.73 1.42 -2.09
N GLU A 146 19.01 1.76 -2.16
CA GLU A 146 20.05 0.93 -2.78
C GLU A 146 20.69 -0.07 -1.81
N GLY A 147 20.15 -0.23 -0.58
CA GLY A 147 20.64 -1.20 0.39
C GLY A 147 20.44 -2.65 -0.07
N PRO A 148 21.03 -3.64 0.62
CA PRO A 148 20.80 -5.04 0.30
C PRO A 148 19.35 -5.45 0.61
N ALA A 149 18.76 -6.27 -0.26
CA ALA A 149 17.50 -6.93 0.04
C ALA A 149 17.73 -8.04 1.09
N TRP A 150 16.96 -8.03 2.18
CA TRP A 150 17.10 -9.05 3.22
C TRP A 150 16.24 -10.30 2.96
N MET A 151 15.14 -10.14 2.23
CA MET A 151 14.28 -11.21 1.71
C MET A 151 13.71 -10.80 0.35
N SER A 152 12.91 -11.66 -0.28
CA SER A 152 12.14 -11.30 -1.48
C SER A 152 10.78 -10.72 -1.10
N ASN A 153 10.38 -9.63 -1.76
CA ASN A 153 9.02 -9.12 -1.68
C ASN A 153 8.01 -10.22 -2.09
N ASN A 154 6.92 -10.32 -1.33
CA ASN A 154 5.83 -11.26 -1.56
C ASN A 154 4.48 -10.54 -1.71
N VAL A 155 4.47 -9.21 -1.58
CA VAL A 155 3.32 -8.33 -1.82
C VAL A 155 3.68 -7.31 -2.90
N VAL A 156 2.69 -6.95 -3.72
CA VAL A 156 2.79 -5.87 -4.71
C VAL A 156 1.65 -4.89 -4.55
N SER A 157 1.95 -3.61 -4.78
CA SER A 157 0.93 -2.57 -4.91
C SER A 157 0.45 -2.43 -6.35
N ILE A 158 -0.86 -2.38 -6.56
CA ILE A 158 -1.50 -2.03 -7.83
C ILE A 158 -2.29 -0.73 -7.69
N ALA A 159 -2.41 0.02 -8.78
CA ALA A 159 -3.22 1.23 -8.80
C ALA A 159 -4.63 0.94 -9.34
N VAL A 160 -5.63 1.46 -8.63
CA VAL A 160 -7.04 1.28 -8.92
C VAL A 160 -7.70 2.64 -9.03
N GLY A 161 -8.41 2.88 -10.13
CA GLY A 161 -8.97 4.19 -10.41
C GLY A 161 -7.90 5.28 -10.46
N LYS A 162 -8.25 6.45 -9.93
CA LYS A 162 -7.42 7.66 -9.92
C LYS A 162 -6.59 7.76 -8.64
N ASN A 163 -7.15 7.35 -7.50
CA ASN A 163 -6.62 7.67 -6.18
C ASN A 163 -6.32 6.44 -5.29
N LEU A 164 -6.66 5.22 -5.71
CA LEU A 164 -6.59 4.05 -4.82
C LEU A 164 -5.36 3.19 -5.10
N THR A 165 -4.77 2.70 -4.02
CA THR A 165 -3.73 1.68 -4.04
C THR A 165 -4.27 0.42 -3.36
N PHE A 166 -4.09 -0.73 -4.00
CA PHE A 166 -4.43 -2.04 -3.42
C PHE A 166 -3.19 -2.91 -3.34
N TYR A 167 -3.13 -3.75 -2.32
CA TYR A 167 -2.07 -4.73 -2.16
C TYR A 167 -2.55 -6.13 -2.57
N VAL A 168 -1.69 -6.85 -3.28
CA VAL A 168 -1.94 -8.19 -3.81
C VAL A 168 -0.76 -9.10 -3.48
N ALA A 169 -1.04 -10.34 -3.09
CA ALA A 169 0.00 -11.35 -2.90
C ALA A 169 0.64 -11.75 -4.25
N LEU A 170 1.96 -11.59 -4.38
CA LEU A 170 2.74 -11.95 -5.58
C LEU A 170 3.00 -13.44 -5.73
N LYS A 171 3.01 -14.15 -4.61
CA LYS A 171 3.23 -15.60 -4.48
C LYS A 171 2.42 -16.10 -3.29
N ASP A 172 2.35 -17.41 -3.12
CA ASP A 172 1.81 -17.99 -1.90
C ASP A 172 2.63 -17.49 -0.70
N ILE A 173 1.94 -17.03 0.35
CA ILE A 173 2.52 -16.59 1.62
C ILE A 173 2.03 -17.55 2.69
N LYS A 174 2.96 -18.17 3.42
CA LYS A 174 2.63 -19.13 4.47
C LYS A 174 2.31 -18.43 5.77
N ARG A 175 1.46 -19.05 6.59
CA ARG A 175 1.24 -18.60 7.97
C ARG A 175 2.58 -18.42 8.67
N GLY A 176 2.75 -17.27 9.33
CA GLY A 176 3.97 -16.91 10.04
C GLY A 176 5.07 -16.35 9.12
N GLU A 177 4.81 -16.10 7.85
CA GLU A 177 5.71 -15.30 6.99
C GLU A 177 5.38 -13.81 7.09
N GLU A 178 6.43 -12.98 7.04
CA GLU A 178 6.30 -11.53 6.95
C GLU A 178 5.87 -11.10 5.55
N LEU A 179 4.96 -10.14 5.49
CA LEU A 179 4.57 -9.49 4.25
C LEU A 179 5.57 -8.36 3.97
N LEU A 180 6.11 -8.36 2.76
CA LEU A 180 7.08 -7.37 2.30
C LEU A 180 6.71 -6.89 0.89
N LEU A 181 6.74 -5.56 0.70
CA LEU A 181 6.52 -4.93 -0.60
C LEU A 181 7.72 -4.08 -1.03
N ASP A 182 7.85 -3.86 -2.33
CA ASP A 182 8.71 -2.79 -2.83
C ASP A 182 8.01 -1.44 -2.60
N TYR A 183 8.65 -0.52 -1.87
CA TYR A 183 8.15 0.85 -1.71
C TYR A 183 8.24 1.69 -2.99
N GLY A 184 8.98 1.20 -3.98
CA GLY A 184 9.13 1.81 -5.28
C GLY A 184 10.24 2.86 -5.33
N PRO A 185 10.65 3.24 -6.55
CA PRO A 185 11.85 4.04 -6.79
C PRO A 185 11.75 5.50 -6.30
N PHE A 186 10.53 5.96 -5.99
CA PHE A 186 10.26 7.32 -5.53
C PHE A 186 10.16 7.44 -4.00
N TYR A 187 10.27 6.33 -3.28
CA TYR A 187 10.21 6.35 -1.82
C TYR A 187 11.47 7.01 -1.22
N LYS A 188 11.27 8.22 -0.69
CA LYS A 188 12.32 9.04 -0.05
C LYS A 188 11.74 9.69 1.21
N PRO A 189 11.79 9.01 2.38
CA PRO A 189 11.15 9.50 3.60
C PRO A 189 11.94 10.65 4.26
N VAL A 190 13.19 10.87 3.85
CA VAL A 190 13.98 12.04 4.25
C VAL A 190 13.96 13.01 3.07
N PRO A 191 13.24 14.14 3.15
CA PRO A 191 13.30 15.16 2.11
C PRO A 191 14.69 15.82 2.12
N ASP A 192 15.22 16.12 0.93
CA ASP A 192 16.53 16.78 0.75
C ASP A 192 16.59 18.19 1.35
N ILE A 193 15.45 18.75 1.75
CA ILE A 193 15.33 20.12 2.23
C ILE A 193 14.61 20.09 3.58
N ALA A 194 15.29 20.53 4.64
CA ALA A 194 14.65 20.91 5.88
C ALA A 194 13.65 22.04 5.56
N ILE A 195 12.35 21.72 5.58
CA ILE A 195 11.17 22.57 5.42
C ILE A 195 11.52 23.96 4.86
N LYS A 196 11.37 24.16 3.55
CA LYS A 196 11.42 25.51 2.97
C LYS A 196 10.43 26.40 3.72
N PRO A 197 10.80 27.65 4.07
CA PRO A 197 9.84 28.62 4.59
C PRO A 197 8.71 28.82 3.57
N ASP A 198 7.53 29.20 4.08
CA ASP A 198 6.24 29.31 3.36
C ASP A 198 6.43 29.70 1.88
N PRO A 199 5.84 28.96 0.93
CA PRO A 199 5.67 29.49 -0.42
C PRO A 199 4.68 30.66 -0.33
N ASP A 200 5.24 31.86 -0.45
CA ASP A 200 4.59 33.16 -0.61
C ASP A 200 3.87 33.74 0.62
N ARG A 201 4.56 34.72 1.24
CA ARG A 201 3.92 35.95 1.75
C ARG A 201 3.97 37.02 0.67
#